data_AF-A0A3M7NX89-F1
#
_entry.id   AF-A0A3M7NX89-F1
#
_cell.length_a   1.000
_cell.length_b   1.000
_cell.length_c   1.000
_cell.angle_alpha   90.00
_cell.angle_beta   90.00
_cell.angle_gamma   90.00
#
_symmetry.space_group_name_H-M   'P 1'
#
loop_
_entity.id
_entity.type
_entity.pdbx_description
1 polymer ?
#
loop_
_entity_poly.entity_id
_entity_poly.type
_entity_poly.pdbx_seq_one_letter_code
_entity_poly.pdbx_strand_id
1 'polypeptide(L)'
;MGLNGVEVIVNSSASHAELRKLNTRLGLIQNCTRKLGGIYIYANATGVDGEARMMFDGSSMILCNGRVLSQSAQYSLKPVEVITATIDLEEVRSYRSSISRNVQGAAQPEYPRIECDLSLSYPTDEVLFSDKLQLSREISLKILDPMEEIYRAEAAYLWQYLTRANAAGYFLALSGGLDSATVALFVFGMAKVVLHSINSGNEKTLADLRRITGEPNLTVKEPQDIVKRLFHTCYMAAQHSGNQTRSRAKRLTESIGAFHSDINIDGTVAEHEKIVEQALNFKPRFKVEGGSAAENLAKQNIQARNRMVIAYEASRFFDYQNDETLFPSV
;
A
#
# COMPACT_ATOMS: atom_id res chain seq x y z
N MET A 1 11.37 -20.21 26.84
CA MET A 1 12.56 -19.49 26.32
C MET A 1 13.10 -18.43 27.30
N GLY A 2 12.40 -17.33 27.60
CA GLY A 2 12.95 -16.26 28.44
C GLY A 2 13.35 -16.66 29.87
N LEU A 3 12.63 -17.60 30.48
CA LEU A 3 12.96 -18.21 31.78
C LEU A 3 14.15 -19.21 31.72
N ASN A 4 14.47 -19.72 30.53
CA ASN A 4 15.60 -20.62 30.27
C ASN A 4 16.90 -19.88 29.90
N GLY A 5 16.94 -18.56 30.10
CA GLY A 5 18.14 -17.74 29.87
C GLY A 5 18.29 -17.14 28.47
N VAL A 6 17.34 -17.37 27.54
CA VAL A 6 17.41 -16.75 26.20
C VAL A 6 17.34 -15.22 26.30
N GLU A 7 18.39 -14.52 25.89
CA GLU A 7 18.51 -13.05 25.95
C GLU A 7 17.97 -12.36 24.69
N VAL A 8 18.16 -12.97 23.52
CA VAL A 8 17.71 -12.46 22.22
C VAL A 8 16.68 -13.41 21.61
N ILE A 9 15.51 -12.89 21.24
CA ILE A 9 14.48 -13.61 20.52
C ILE A 9 14.32 -12.99 19.14
N VAL A 10 14.43 -13.83 18.10
CA VAL A 10 14.20 -13.43 16.71
C VAL A 10 12.83 -13.95 16.27
N ASN A 11 11.99 -13.06 15.75
CA ASN A 11 10.70 -13.38 15.16
C ASN A 11 10.69 -12.91 13.70
N SER A 12 10.81 -13.88 12.79
CA SER A 12 10.54 -13.71 11.37
C SER A 12 9.04 -13.88 11.10
N SER A 13 8.41 -12.85 10.55
CA SER A 13 6.98 -12.78 10.33
C SER A 13 6.62 -12.42 8.89
N ALA A 14 5.43 -12.87 8.48
CA ALA A 14 4.71 -12.41 7.29
C ALA A 14 3.31 -11.99 7.72
N SER A 15 3.25 -10.98 8.60
CA SER A 15 1.99 -10.46 9.13
C SER A 15 1.43 -9.41 8.17
N HIS A 16 0.30 -9.74 7.57
CA HIS A 16 -0.38 -8.85 6.62
C HIS A 16 -0.81 -7.54 7.30
N ALA A 17 -0.89 -6.50 6.48
CA ALA A 17 -1.43 -5.20 6.81
C ALA A 17 -2.92 -5.32 7.09
N GLU A 18 -3.35 -4.66 8.17
CA GLU A 18 -4.74 -4.50 8.55
C GLU A 18 -4.83 -3.19 9.31
N LEU A 19 -5.84 -2.38 9.00
CA LEU A 19 -5.98 -1.03 9.53
C LEU A 19 -5.90 -1.03 11.07
N ARG A 20 -5.01 -0.21 11.64
CA ARG A 20 -4.77 -0.06 13.09
C ARG A 20 -4.19 -1.27 13.81
N LYS A 21 -3.87 -2.37 13.13
CA LYS A 21 -3.35 -3.61 13.75
C LYS A 21 -1.97 -3.46 14.36
N LEU A 22 -1.15 -2.54 13.84
CA LEU A 22 0.20 -2.32 14.33
C LEU A 22 0.22 -2.04 15.84
N ASN A 23 -0.76 -1.30 16.37
CA ASN A 23 -0.84 -1.00 17.79
C ASN A 23 -0.96 -2.27 18.65
N THR A 24 -1.82 -3.21 18.24
CA THR A 24 -1.99 -4.50 18.93
C THR A 24 -0.70 -5.32 18.87
N ARG A 25 -0.07 -5.40 17.69
CA ARG A 25 1.19 -6.12 17.48
C ARG A 25 2.29 -5.57 18.40
N LEU A 26 2.44 -4.25 18.45
CA LEU A 26 3.38 -3.55 19.31
C LEU A 26 3.11 -3.81 20.79
N GLY A 27 1.85 -3.67 21.22
CA GLY A 27 1.45 -3.91 22.59
C GLY A 27 1.81 -5.33 23.06
N LEU A 28 1.64 -6.34 22.22
CA LEU A 28 2.05 -7.71 22.54
C LEU A 28 3.56 -7.82 22.73
N ILE A 29 4.37 -7.32 21.79
CA ILE A 29 5.82 -7.43 21.83
C ILE A 29 6.42 -6.63 23.01
N GLN A 30 5.95 -5.39 23.22
CA GLN A 30 6.36 -4.56 24.35
C GLN A 30 5.97 -5.18 25.69
N ASN A 31 4.78 -5.76 25.81
CA ASN A 31 4.35 -6.40 27.06
C ASN A 31 5.17 -7.67 27.34
N CYS A 32 5.49 -8.47 26.32
CA CYS A 32 6.33 -9.65 26.48
C CYS A 32 7.74 -9.29 26.98
N THR A 33 8.39 -8.31 26.34
CA THR A 33 9.76 -7.88 26.70
C THR A 33 9.80 -7.16 28.04
N ARG A 34 8.76 -6.39 28.40
CA ARG A 34 8.64 -5.74 29.71
C ARG A 34 8.47 -6.75 30.86
N LYS A 35 7.69 -7.81 30.64
CA LYS A 35 7.44 -8.84 31.67
C LYS A 35 8.63 -9.76 31.89
N LEU A 36 9.29 -10.20 30.82
CA LEU A 36 10.35 -11.22 30.89
C LEU A 36 11.77 -10.64 30.83
N GLY A 37 11.93 -9.38 30.43
CA GLY A 37 13.20 -8.81 30.00
C GLY A 37 13.70 -9.45 28.70
N GLY A 38 14.70 -8.83 28.07
CA GLY A 38 15.37 -9.34 26.88
C GLY A 38 15.13 -8.53 25.62
N ILE A 39 15.86 -8.92 24.59
CA ILE A 39 15.87 -8.31 23.27
C ILE A 39 14.90 -9.08 22.37
N TYR A 40 14.07 -8.34 21.64
CA TYR A 40 13.13 -8.90 20.67
C TYR A 40 13.36 -8.24 19.31
N ILE A 41 13.75 -9.05 18.34
CA ILE A 41 13.95 -8.64 16.95
C ILE A 41 12.76 -9.16 16.16
N TYR A 42 11.94 -8.23 15.68
CA TYR A 42 10.79 -8.55 14.84
C TYR A 42 11.08 -8.10 13.42
N ALA A 43 11.13 -9.06 12.50
CA ALA A 43 11.31 -8.81 11.07
C ALA A 43 10.02 -9.20 10.33
N ASN A 44 9.40 -8.26 9.65
CA ASN A 44 8.19 -8.52 8.87
C ASN A 44 8.47 -8.38 7.36
N ALA A 45 7.74 -9.14 6.56
CA ALA A 45 7.62 -8.89 5.13
C ALA A 45 7.10 -7.46 4.86
N THR A 46 7.42 -6.92 3.70
CA THR A 46 6.92 -5.62 3.23
C THR A 46 6.47 -5.70 1.79
N GLY A 47 5.44 -4.93 1.45
CA GLY A 47 4.90 -4.85 0.09
C GLY A 47 3.82 -5.88 -0.20
N VAL A 48 3.50 -6.02 -1.48
CA VAL A 48 2.38 -6.85 -1.94
C VAL A 48 2.83 -8.30 -2.13
N ASP A 49 1.95 -9.27 -1.98
CA ASP A 49 2.21 -10.67 -2.34
C ASP A 49 2.18 -10.90 -3.86
N GLY A 50 2.44 -12.13 -4.32
CA GLY A 50 2.47 -12.46 -5.75
C GLY A 50 1.09 -12.43 -6.41
N GLU A 51 0.04 -12.77 -5.67
CA GLU A 51 -1.35 -12.77 -6.14
C GLU A 51 -2.05 -11.41 -5.99
N ALA A 52 -1.35 -10.44 -5.39
CA ALA A 52 -1.85 -9.13 -5.05
C ALA A 52 -3.14 -9.11 -4.22
N ARG A 53 -3.36 -10.13 -3.39
CA ARG A 53 -4.50 -10.22 -2.47
C ARG A 53 -4.15 -9.73 -1.08
N MET A 54 -2.87 -9.76 -0.73
CA MET A 54 -2.39 -9.41 0.59
C MET A 54 -1.21 -8.46 0.47
N MET A 55 -1.17 -7.49 1.39
CA MET A 55 -0.03 -6.61 1.58
C MET A 55 0.55 -6.86 2.96
N PHE A 56 1.86 -6.70 3.09
CA PHE A 56 2.58 -6.67 4.35
C PHE A 56 3.05 -5.25 4.63
N ASP A 57 2.81 -4.77 5.84
CA ASP A 57 3.06 -3.38 6.21
C ASP A 57 4.53 -3.08 6.51
N GLY A 58 5.37 -4.10 6.70
CA GLY A 58 6.72 -3.92 7.22
C GLY A 58 6.69 -3.57 8.71
N SER A 59 7.27 -2.42 9.08
CA SER A 59 7.43 -2.01 10.48
C SER A 59 8.15 -3.05 11.35
N SER A 60 9.18 -3.69 10.80
CA SER A 60 10.20 -4.41 11.55
C SER A 60 10.76 -3.52 12.66
N MET A 61 11.08 -4.11 13.80
CA MET A 61 11.42 -3.38 15.04
C MET A 61 12.40 -4.17 15.91
N ILE A 62 13.20 -3.43 16.68
CA ILE A 62 14.10 -3.98 17.69
C ILE A 62 13.70 -3.39 19.03
N LEU A 63 13.42 -4.24 20.01
CA LEU A 63 13.05 -3.85 21.36
C LEU A 63 13.98 -4.45 22.39
N CYS A 64 14.17 -3.74 23.50
CA CYS A 64 14.87 -4.23 24.69
C CYS A 64 14.08 -3.85 25.94
N ASN A 65 13.72 -4.84 26.77
CA ASN A 65 13.06 -4.61 28.07
C ASN A 65 11.78 -3.74 28.01
N GLY A 66 11.04 -3.80 26.89
CA GLY A 66 9.82 -3.00 26.67
C GLY A 66 10.05 -1.67 25.94
N ARG A 67 11.30 -1.22 25.84
CA ARG A 67 11.72 -0.02 25.10
C ARG A 67 11.95 -0.35 23.64
N VAL A 68 11.59 0.57 22.75
CA VAL A 68 11.77 0.41 21.30
C VAL A 68 13.05 1.13 20.92
N LEU A 69 13.99 0.41 20.31
CA LEU A 69 15.30 0.94 19.95
C LEU A 69 15.39 1.32 18.49
N SER A 70 14.67 0.61 17.62
CA SER A 70 14.60 0.91 16.21
C SER A 70 13.29 0.40 15.60
N GLN A 71 12.77 1.14 14.61
CA GLN A 71 11.54 0.83 13.89
C GLN A 71 11.73 1.23 12.43
N SER A 72 11.48 0.30 11.51
CA SER A 72 11.45 0.56 10.07
C SER A 72 10.12 1.20 9.63
N ALA A 73 10.11 1.79 8.43
CA ALA A 73 8.91 2.43 7.90
C ALA A 73 7.77 1.42 7.64
N GLN A 74 6.52 1.90 7.79
CA GLN A 74 5.36 1.21 7.22
C GLN A 74 5.21 1.57 5.74
N TYR A 75 4.84 0.59 4.92
CA TYR A 75 4.52 0.77 3.49
C TYR A 75 5.66 1.39 2.67
N SER A 76 6.88 0.92 2.91
CA SER A 76 8.09 1.35 2.20
C SER A 76 8.07 0.92 0.73
N LEU A 77 8.55 1.79 -0.18
CA LEU A 77 8.81 1.42 -1.58
C LEU A 77 10.22 0.85 -1.78
N LYS A 78 11.03 0.79 -0.73
CA LYS A 78 12.37 0.19 -0.79
C LYS A 78 12.22 -1.33 -0.98
N PRO A 79 13.03 -1.95 -1.85
CA PRO A 79 13.00 -3.39 -2.01
C PRO A 79 13.46 -4.12 -0.74
N VAL A 80 14.36 -3.50 0.02
CA VAL A 80 14.91 -4.01 1.27
C VAL A 80 15.05 -2.86 2.26
N GLU A 81 14.61 -3.07 3.49
CA GLU A 81 14.80 -2.13 4.58
C GLU A 81 15.46 -2.86 5.74
N VAL A 82 16.64 -2.37 6.15
CA VAL A 82 17.43 -2.93 7.24
C VAL A 82 17.49 -1.91 8.35
N ILE A 83 17.23 -2.37 9.57
CA ILE A 83 17.40 -1.61 10.79
C ILE A 83 18.38 -2.32 11.71
N THR A 84 19.15 -1.54 12.46
CA THR A 84 20.15 -2.05 13.41
C THR A 84 19.99 -1.34 14.75
N ALA A 85 20.38 -2.02 15.83
CA ALA A 85 20.52 -1.43 17.15
C ALA A 85 21.73 -2.04 17.87
N THR A 86 22.49 -1.21 18.57
CA THR A 86 23.61 -1.61 19.42
C THR A 86 23.11 -1.62 20.86
N ILE A 87 23.20 -2.79 21.51
CA ILE A 87 22.57 -3.05 22.80
C ILE A 87 23.60 -3.66 23.76
N ASP A 88 23.58 -3.22 25.01
CA ASP A 88 24.34 -3.83 26.09
C ASP A 88 23.56 -5.02 26.67
N LEU A 89 24.13 -6.23 26.61
CA LEU A 89 23.51 -7.42 27.17
C LEU A 89 23.46 -7.41 28.71
N GLU A 90 24.34 -6.66 29.36
CA GLU A 90 24.31 -6.49 30.82
C GLU A 90 23.05 -5.76 31.28
N GLU A 91 22.44 -4.94 30.42
CA GLU A 91 21.15 -4.34 30.70
C GLU A 91 20.04 -5.39 30.83
N VAL A 92 20.04 -6.41 29.96
CA VAL A 92 19.08 -7.52 29.99
C VAL A 92 19.28 -8.36 31.25
N ARG A 93 20.53 -8.66 31.60
CA ARG A 93 20.90 -9.44 32.79
C ARG A 93 20.50 -8.71 34.07
N SER A 94 20.81 -7.42 34.15
CA SER A 94 20.44 -6.54 35.25
C SER A 94 18.92 -6.43 35.41
N TYR A 95 18.19 -6.26 34.30
CA TYR A 95 16.71 -6.21 34.31
C TYR A 95 16.08 -7.52 34.82
N ARG A 96 16.76 -8.65 34.59
CA ARG A 96 16.30 -10.00 34.94
C ARG A 96 16.74 -10.50 36.31
N SER A 97 17.41 -9.67 37.11
CA SER A 97 18.04 -10.02 38.40
C SER A 97 17.08 -10.39 39.54
N SER A 98 15.76 -10.33 39.32
CA SER A 98 14.75 -10.66 40.34
C SER A 98 14.80 -12.13 40.81
N ILE A 99 14.80 -12.32 42.13
CA ILE A 99 14.81 -13.63 42.81
C ILE A 99 13.60 -14.49 42.38
N SER A 100 12.42 -13.90 42.22
CA SER A 100 11.20 -14.63 41.84
C SER A 100 11.29 -15.25 40.43
N ARG A 101 12.00 -14.58 39.52
CA ARG A 101 12.24 -15.09 38.15
C ARG A 101 13.17 -16.29 38.16
N ASN A 102 14.22 -16.28 38.99
CA ASN A 102 15.20 -17.35 39.05
C ASN A 102 14.58 -18.67 39.54
N VAL A 103 13.70 -18.60 40.54
CA VAL A 103 12.94 -19.77 41.03
C VAL A 103 12.04 -20.34 39.93
N GLN A 104 11.32 -19.48 39.20
CA GLN A 104 10.48 -19.92 38.08
C GLN A 104 11.30 -20.53 36.94
N GLY A 105 12.48 -19.96 36.66
CA GLY A 105 13.42 -20.45 35.66
C GLY A 105 13.93 -21.86 35.96
N ALA A 106 14.32 -22.11 37.21
CA ALA A 106 14.78 -23.42 37.66
C ALA A 106 13.70 -24.51 37.55
N ALA A 107 12.42 -24.15 37.61
CA ALA A 107 11.30 -25.06 37.46
C ALA A 107 10.88 -25.31 36.00
N GLN A 108 11.51 -24.65 35.01
CA GLN A 108 11.17 -24.87 33.61
C GLN A 108 11.88 -26.09 33.02
N PRO A 109 11.26 -26.81 32.08
CA PRO A 109 11.96 -27.81 31.29
C PRO A 109 13.08 -27.14 30.49
N GLU A 110 14.18 -27.87 30.32
CA GLU A 110 15.33 -27.40 29.55
C GLU A 110 15.02 -27.40 28.05
N TYR A 111 15.49 -26.37 27.35
CA TYR A 111 15.53 -26.36 25.89
C TYR A 111 16.83 -27.03 25.40
N PRO A 112 16.78 -27.77 24.27
CA PRO A 112 18.00 -28.22 23.60
C PRO A 112 18.93 -27.03 23.30
N ARG A 113 20.21 -27.16 23.66
CA ARG A 113 21.24 -26.14 23.43
C ARG A 113 22.20 -26.62 22.35
N ILE A 114 22.50 -25.74 21.41
CA ILE A 114 23.48 -25.97 20.36
C ILE A 114 24.61 -25.00 20.64
N GLU A 115 25.76 -25.52 21.07
CA GLU A 115 26.96 -24.73 21.25
C GLU A 115 27.49 -24.30 19.89
N CYS A 116 27.85 -23.02 19.77
CA CYS A 116 28.40 -22.44 18.55
C CYS A 116 29.63 -21.60 18.91
N ASP A 117 30.69 -21.74 18.11
CA ASP A 117 31.90 -20.93 18.22
C ASP A 117 31.67 -19.58 17.52
N LEU A 118 30.87 -18.71 18.17
CA LEU A 118 30.45 -17.42 17.65
C LEU A 118 30.38 -16.37 18.78
N SER A 119 31.06 -15.24 18.60
CA SER A 119 30.89 -14.06 19.45
C SER A 119 29.94 -13.06 18.79
N LEU A 120 28.84 -12.73 19.47
CA LEU A 120 27.87 -11.72 19.02
C LEU A 120 28.21 -10.30 19.48
N SER A 121 29.17 -10.14 20.39
CA SER A 121 29.63 -8.85 20.92
C SER A 121 31.01 -8.49 20.39
N TYR A 122 31.23 -7.19 20.24
CA TYR A 122 32.58 -6.64 20.02
C TYR A 122 33.45 -6.85 21.27
N PRO A 123 34.78 -7.01 21.12
CA PRO A 123 35.71 -7.01 22.23
C PRO A 123 35.56 -5.72 23.07
N THR A 124 35.71 -5.84 24.39
CA THR A 124 35.53 -4.70 25.31
C THR A 124 36.43 -3.50 24.97
N ASP A 125 37.66 -3.77 24.53
CA ASP A 125 38.62 -2.73 24.13
C ASP A 125 38.13 -1.97 22.90
N GLU A 126 37.55 -2.67 21.91
CA GLU A 126 36.97 -2.04 20.72
C GLU A 126 35.73 -1.22 21.06
N VAL A 127 34.94 -1.63 22.07
CA VAL A 127 33.78 -0.85 22.52
C VAL A 127 34.22 0.40 23.28
N LEU A 128 35.18 0.29 24.20
CA LEU A 128 35.63 1.39 25.07
C LEU A 128 36.34 2.50 24.30
N PHE A 129 37.12 2.15 23.27
CA PHE A 129 37.91 3.10 22.49
C PHE A 129 37.27 3.51 21.16
N SER A 130 36.05 3.06 20.86
CA SER A 130 35.38 3.39 19.60
C SER A 130 34.57 4.68 19.69
N ASP A 131 34.93 5.65 18.85
CA ASP A 131 34.13 6.85 18.63
C ASP A 131 32.85 6.58 17.79
N LYS A 132 32.71 5.36 17.24
CA LYS A 132 31.63 4.98 16.32
C LYS A 132 30.54 4.13 16.97
N LEU A 133 30.87 3.36 17.99
CA LEU A 133 29.91 2.46 18.65
C LEU A 133 29.13 3.25 19.70
N GLN A 134 27.87 3.56 19.37
CA GLN A 134 26.95 4.21 20.29
C GLN A 134 25.80 3.27 20.64
N LEU A 135 25.47 3.18 21.93
CA LEU A 135 24.29 2.46 22.38
C LEU A 135 23.03 3.11 21.80
N SER A 136 22.16 2.26 21.26
CA SER A 136 20.89 2.72 20.72
C SER A 136 19.99 3.24 21.83
N ARG A 137 19.38 4.41 21.61
CA ARG A 137 18.48 5.04 22.56
C ARG A 137 17.04 4.63 22.28
N GLU A 138 16.21 4.73 23.31
CA GLU A 138 14.78 4.56 23.14
C GLU A 138 14.22 5.61 22.18
N ILE A 139 13.42 5.15 21.23
CA ILE A 139 12.68 6.00 20.30
C ILE A 139 11.19 5.91 20.59
N SER A 140 10.48 7.01 20.34
CA SER A 140 9.02 7.00 20.37
C SER A 140 8.48 6.14 19.23
N LEU A 141 7.51 5.29 19.54
CA LEU A 141 6.81 4.51 18.53
C LEU A 141 6.11 5.42 17.53
N LYS A 142 6.36 5.16 16.25
CA LYS A 142 5.63 5.80 15.16
C LYS A 142 4.45 4.91 14.76
N ILE A 143 3.26 5.31 15.21
CA ILE A 143 1.99 4.77 14.76
C ILE A 143 1.38 5.82 13.82
N LEU A 144 1.02 5.41 12.62
CA LEU A 144 0.39 6.30 11.66
C LEU A 144 -1.03 6.65 12.11
N ASP A 145 -1.45 7.88 11.81
CA ASP A 145 -2.86 8.24 11.85
C ASP A 145 -3.65 7.35 10.87
N PRO A 146 -4.90 6.93 11.17
CA PRO A 146 -5.65 6.05 10.27
C PRO A 146 -5.79 6.56 8.83
N MET A 147 -5.89 7.88 8.63
CA MET A 147 -5.97 8.44 7.28
C MET A 147 -4.61 8.40 6.57
N GLU A 148 -3.51 8.61 7.31
CA GLU A 148 -2.16 8.44 6.79
C GLU A 148 -1.85 6.96 6.50
N GLU A 149 -2.34 6.03 7.32
CA GLU A 149 -2.22 4.59 7.14
C GLU A 149 -2.90 4.15 5.84
N ILE A 150 -4.16 4.54 5.62
CA ILE A 150 -4.90 4.29 4.37
C ILE A 150 -4.13 4.89 3.18
N TYR A 151 -3.74 6.16 3.29
CA TYR A 151 -3.02 6.86 2.23
C TYR A 151 -1.73 6.12 1.82
N ARG A 152 -0.88 5.75 2.79
CA ARG A 152 0.40 5.08 2.51
C ARG A 152 0.22 3.64 2.04
N ALA A 153 -0.73 2.91 2.62
CA ALA A 153 -1.03 1.54 2.22
C ALA A 153 -1.50 1.48 0.75
N GLU A 154 -2.50 2.28 0.40
CA GLU A 154 -3.05 2.32 -0.95
C GLU A 154 -2.01 2.81 -1.96
N ALA A 155 -1.23 3.83 -1.62
CA ALA A 155 -0.15 4.33 -2.47
C ALA A 155 0.90 3.24 -2.77
N ALA A 156 1.37 2.52 -1.73
CA ALA A 156 2.33 1.44 -1.92
C ALA A 156 1.73 0.25 -2.68
N TYR A 157 0.44 -0.04 -2.46
CA TYR A 157 -0.25 -1.15 -3.10
C TYR A 157 -0.37 -0.90 -4.59
N LEU A 158 -0.94 0.26 -4.96
CA LEU A 158 -1.10 0.65 -6.36
C LEU A 158 0.26 0.65 -7.08
N TRP A 159 1.28 1.29 -6.51
CA TRP A 159 2.60 1.31 -7.15
C TRP A 159 3.17 -0.09 -7.41
N GLN A 160 3.13 -0.95 -6.40
CA GLN A 160 3.66 -2.31 -6.53
C GLN A 160 2.82 -3.17 -7.45
N TYR A 161 1.50 -3.03 -7.44
CA TYR A 161 0.60 -3.71 -8.36
C TYR A 161 0.95 -3.33 -9.81
N LEU A 162 1.01 -2.03 -10.11
CA LEU A 162 1.29 -1.50 -11.44
C LEU A 162 2.63 -2.00 -11.99
N THR A 163 3.69 -1.86 -11.19
CA THR A 163 5.06 -2.20 -11.61
C THR A 163 5.27 -3.70 -11.80
N ARG A 164 4.59 -4.55 -11.01
CA ARG A 164 4.66 -6.01 -11.12
C ARG A 164 3.76 -6.57 -12.21
N ALA A 165 2.58 -5.97 -12.42
CA ALA A 165 1.70 -6.31 -13.54
C ALA A 165 2.27 -5.85 -14.89
N ASN A 166 3.29 -4.98 -14.88
CA ASN A 166 3.85 -4.34 -16.07
C ASN A 166 2.77 -3.67 -16.93
N ALA A 167 1.79 -3.05 -16.27
CA ALA A 167 0.72 -2.31 -16.92
C ALA A 167 1.13 -0.85 -17.17
N ALA A 168 0.59 -0.25 -18.23
CA ALA A 168 0.93 1.12 -18.63
C ALA A 168 0.28 2.20 -17.74
N GLY A 169 -0.73 1.85 -16.95
CA GLY A 169 -1.42 2.79 -16.08
C GLY A 169 -2.75 2.28 -15.54
N TYR A 170 -3.59 3.23 -15.15
CA TYR A 170 -4.91 3.03 -14.61
C TYR A 170 -5.96 3.76 -15.43
N PHE A 171 -7.11 3.11 -15.61
CA PHE A 171 -8.32 3.72 -16.14
C PHE A 171 -9.38 3.78 -15.04
N LEU A 172 -10.00 4.95 -14.84
CA LEU A 172 -11.08 5.13 -13.88
C LEU A 172 -12.30 5.80 -14.51
N ALA A 173 -13.45 5.12 -14.44
CA ALA A 173 -14.74 5.75 -14.70
C ALA A 173 -15.08 6.72 -13.54
N LEU A 174 -14.83 8.01 -13.74
CA LEU A 174 -14.96 9.03 -12.71
C LEU A 174 -16.36 9.63 -12.75
N SER A 175 -17.17 9.40 -11.72
CA SER A 175 -18.58 9.83 -11.69
C SER A 175 -18.79 11.25 -11.12
N GLY A 176 -17.76 11.83 -10.50
CA GLY A 176 -17.89 13.07 -9.72
C GLY A 176 -18.52 12.87 -8.34
N GLY A 177 -18.76 11.62 -7.94
CA GLY A 177 -19.12 11.22 -6.58
C GLY A 177 -17.89 10.98 -5.69
N LEU A 178 -18.13 10.84 -4.38
CA LEU A 178 -17.08 10.73 -3.37
C LEU A 178 -16.18 9.50 -3.59
N ASP A 179 -16.75 8.32 -3.83
CA ASP A 179 -15.97 7.09 -3.93
C ASP A 179 -14.97 7.12 -5.10
N SER A 180 -15.44 7.49 -6.28
CA SER A 180 -14.58 7.63 -7.46
C SER A 180 -13.55 8.75 -7.29
N ALA A 181 -13.89 9.82 -6.56
CA ALA A 181 -12.94 10.88 -6.24
C ALA A 181 -11.85 10.38 -5.27
N THR A 182 -12.21 9.57 -4.28
CA THR A 182 -11.26 8.95 -3.34
C THR A 182 -10.28 8.04 -4.07
N VAL A 183 -10.75 7.20 -5.00
CA VAL A 183 -9.88 6.34 -5.82
C VAL A 183 -8.92 7.19 -6.67
N ALA A 184 -9.41 8.27 -7.29
CA ALA A 184 -8.54 9.20 -8.03
C ALA A 184 -7.47 9.85 -7.14
N LEU A 185 -7.82 10.18 -5.89
CA LEU A 185 -6.88 10.72 -4.91
C LEU A 185 -5.87 9.67 -4.43
N PHE A 186 -6.22 8.38 -4.38
CA PHE A 186 -5.24 7.32 -4.10
C PHE A 186 -4.17 7.20 -5.20
N VAL A 187 -4.56 7.33 -6.47
CA VAL A 187 -3.60 7.34 -7.59
C VAL A 187 -2.70 8.59 -7.53
N PHE A 188 -3.27 9.76 -7.22
CA PHE A 188 -2.46 10.96 -6.97
C PHE A 188 -1.54 10.79 -5.75
N GLY A 189 -2.03 10.10 -4.72
CA GLY A 189 -1.28 9.79 -3.53
C GLY A 189 -0.09 8.87 -3.77
N MET A 190 -0.30 7.83 -4.58
CA MET A 190 0.74 6.96 -5.13
C MET A 190 1.82 7.81 -5.82
N ALA A 191 1.45 8.71 -6.72
CA ALA A 191 2.40 9.58 -7.41
C ALA A 191 3.26 10.42 -6.44
N LYS A 192 2.68 10.95 -5.36
CA LYS A 192 3.43 11.66 -4.32
C LYS A 192 4.45 10.76 -3.60
N VAL A 193 4.07 9.54 -3.24
CA VAL A 193 4.98 8.58 -2.58
C VAL A 193 6.10 8.14 -3.52
N VAL A 194 5.79 7.91 -4.79
CA VAL A 194 6.76 7.58 -5.84
C VAL A 194 7.77 8.71 -6.02
N LEU A 195 7.30 9.95 -6.18
CA LEU A 195 8.17 11.12 -6.29
C LEU A 195 9.06 11.29 -5.06
N HIS A 196 8.50 11.11 -3.85
CA HIS A 196 9.28 11.16 -2.62
C HIS A 196 10.36 10.07 -2.56
N SER A 197 10.05 8.85 -3.01
CA SER A 197 11.01 7.74 -3.09
C SER A 197 12.15 8.06 -4.07
N ILE A 198 11.83 8.61 -5.25
CA ILE A 198 12.81 9.04 -6.25
C ILE A 198 13.70 10.16 -5.69
N ASN A 199 13.12 11.18 -5.08
CA ASN A 199 13.86 12.29 -4.47
C ASN A 199 14.74 11.86 -3.29
N SER A 200 14.39 10.74 -2.64
CA SER A 200 15.19 10.12 -1.58
C SER A 200 16.34 9.24 -2.13
N GLY A 201 16.56 9.23 -3.44
CA GLY A 201 17.65 8.49 -4.09
C GLY A 201 17.33 7.03 -4.40
N ASN A 202 16.06 6.62 -4.43
CA ASN A 202 15.69 5.25 -4.78
C ASN A 202 15.73 5.04 -6.31
N GLU A 203 16.89 4.59 -6.79
CA GLU A 203 17.12 4.31 -8.22
C GLU A 203 16.15 3.28 -8.80
N LYS A 204 15.75 2.27 -8.00
CA LYS A 204 14.81 1.25 -8.45
C LYS A 204 13.44 1.86 -8.75
N THR A 205 12.92 2.74 -7.89
CA THR A 205 11.63 3.41 -8.16
C THR A 205 11.67 4.22 -9.45
N LEU A 206 12.78 4.94 -9.71
CA LEU A 206 12.93 5.70 -10.95
C LEU A 206 13.04 4.78 -12.18
N ALA A 207 13.82 3.69 -12.08
CA ALA A 207 13.95 2.70 -13.14
C ALA A 207 12.60 2.03 -13.47
N ASP A 208 11.83 1.67 -12.44
CA ASP A 208 10.49 1.11 -12.61
C ASP A 208 9.54 2.11 -13.27
N LEU A 209 9.57 3.39 -12.88
CA LEU A 209 8.78 4.44 -13.51
C LEU A 209 9.12 4.60 -15.00
N ARG A 210 10.41 4.63 -15.35
CA ARG A 210 10.89 4.72 -16.74
C ARG A 210 10.46 3.50 -17.57
N ARG A 211 10.51 2.32 -16.96
CA ARG A 211 10.09 1.07 -17.61
C ARG A 211 8.59 1.07 -17.93
N ILE A 212 7.73 1.37 -16.95
CA ILE A 212 6.27 1.33 -17.16
C ILE A 212 5.76 2.45 -18.07
N THR A 213 6.46 3.59 -18.10
CA THR A 213 6.12 4.72 -18.99
C THR A 213 6.73 4.59 -20.38
N GLY A 214 7.70 3.70 -20.59
CA GLY A 214 8.43 3.60 -21.85
C GLY A 214 9.36 4.79 -22.13
N GLU A 215 9.66 5.64 -21.14
CA GLU A 215 10.47 6.85 -21.29
C GLU A 215 11.84 6.71 -20.57
N PRO A 216 12.93 6.28 -21.23
CA PRO A 216 14.21 5.97 -20.57
C PRO A 216 14.87 7.16 -19.87
N ASN A 217 14.68 8.36 -20.40
CA ASN A 217 15.28 9.60 -19.89
C ASN A 217 14.29 10.41 -19.03
N LEU A 218 13.18 9.80 -18.60
CA LEU A 218 12.18 10.50 -17.81
C LEU A 218 12.77 11.06 -16.52
N THR A 219 12.46 12.33 -16.28
CA THR A 219 12.63 13.03 -15.01
C THR A 219 11.31 13.66 -14.62
N VAL A 220 10.91 13.51 -13.36
CA VAL A 220 9.66 14.04 -12.81
C VAL A 220 9.97 15.04 -11.70
N LYS A 221 9.21 16.14 -11.64
CA LYS A 221 9.37 17.16 -10.60
C LYS A 221 8.13 17.28 -9.73
N GLU A 222 6.96 17.13 -10.34
CA GLU A 222 5.67 17.23 -9.66
C GLU A 222 4.92 15.88 -9.73
N PRO A 223 4.06 15.57 -8.74
CA PRO A 223 3.23 14.35 -8.79
C PRO A 223 2.37 14.26 -10.05
N GLN A 224 1.90 15.41 -10.56
CA GLN A 224 1.14 15.54 -11.80
C GLN A 224 1.92 15.00 -13.01
N ASP A 225 3.26 15.07 -13.01
CA ASP A 225 4.08 14.52 -14.10
C ASP A 225 3.98 13.00 -14.20
N ILE A 226 3.74 12.34 -13.07
CA ILE A 226 3.53 10.90 -12.99
C ILE A 226 2.08 10.58 -13.36
N VAL A 227 1.12 11.31 -12.77
CA VAL A 227 -0.31 11.07 -12.98
C VAL A 227 -0.71 11.24 -14.44
N LYS A 228 -0.21 12.27 -15.14
CA LYS A 228 -0.56 12.50 -16.55
C LYS A 228 -0.19 11.35 -17.48
N ARG A 229 0.79 10.53 -17.10
CA ARG A 229 1.26 9.37 -17.87
C ARG A 229 0.54 8.10 -17.49
N LEU A 230 0.27 7.92 -16.20
CA LEU A 230 -0.19 6.66 -15.64
C LEU A 230 -1.69 6.64 -15.34
N PHE A 231 -2.40 7.76 -15.48
CA PHE A 231 -3.80 7.83 -15.04
C PHE A 231 -4.72 8.50 -16.05
N HIS A 232 -5.65 7.69 -16.55
CA HIS A 232 -6.77 8.15 -17.35
C HIS A 232 -8.08 8.05 -16.58
N THR A 233 -8.90 9.07 -16.76
CA THR A 233 -10.22 9.16 -16.17
C THR A 233 -11.26 9.43 -17.24
N CYS A 234 -12.45 8.84 -17.09
CA CYS A 234 -13.54 9.05 -18.03
C CYS A 234 -14.85 9.35 -17.30
N TYR A 235 -15.46 10.49 -17.59
CA TYR A 235 -16.84 10.77 -17.20
C TYR A 235 -17.79 10.22 -18.27
N MET A 236 -18.66 9.30 -17.88
CA MET A 236 -19.61 8.63 -18.78
C MET A 236 -21.04 9.09 -18.50
N ALA A 237 -21.43 10.16 -19.17
CA ALA A 237 -22.73 10.81 -19.01
C ALA A 237 -23.87 9.97 -19.63
N ALA A 238 -24.95 9.82 -18.86
CA ALA A 238 -26.26 9.38 -19.36
C ALA A 238 -27.29 10.52 -19.28
N GLN A 239 -28.47 10.32 -19.86
CA GLN A 239 -29.54 11.30 -20.08
C GLN A 239 -29.95 12.13 -18.83
N HIS A 240 -29.79 11.58 -17.63
CA HIS A 240 -30.12 12.24 -16.36
C HIS A 240 -28.89 12.69 -15.54
N SER A 241 -27.72 12.81 -16.19
CA SER A 241 -26.49 13.20 -15.49
C SER A 241 -26.47 14.70 -15.22
N GLY A 242 -26.24 15.07 -13.96
CA GLY A 242 -26.21 16.47 -13.56
C GLY A 242 -24.93 17.20 -13.99
N ASN A 243 -25.06 18.43 -14.50
CA ASN A 243 -23.92 19.30 -14.85
C ASN A 243 -22.93 19.49 -13.68
N GLN A 244 -23.41 19.41 -12.44
CA GLN A 244 -22.57 19.52 -11.26
C GLN A 244 -21.58 18.36 -11.10
N THR A 245 -22.01 17.10 -11.31
CA THR A 245 -21.12 15.94 -11.14
C THR A 245 -20.07 15.89 -12.24
N ARG A 246 -20.48 16.23 -13.47
CA ARG A 246 -19.59 16.44 -14.62
C ARG A 246 -18.52 17.50 -14.32
N SER A 247 -18.92 18.67 -13.84
CA SER A 247 -17.99 19.74 -13.46
C SER A 247 -17.04 19.34 -12.32
N ARG A 248 -17.52 18.60 -11.32
CA ARG A 248 -16.67 18.10 -10.22
C ARG A 248 -15.60 17.12 -10.73
N ALA A 249 -15.98 16.18 -11.59
CA ALA A 249 -15.05 15.22 -12.19
C ALA A 249 -13.95 15.94 -12.99
N LYS A 250 -14.33 16.91 -13.83
CA LYS A 250 -13.39 17.73 -14.60
C LYS A 250 -12.43 18.53 -13.72
N ARG A 251 -12.94 19.28 -12.73
CA ARG A 251 -12.06 20.09 -11.85
C ARG A 251 -11.09 19.23 -11.03
N LEU A 252 -11.53 18.07 -10.57
CA LEU A 252 -10.66 17.15 -9.82
C LEU A 252 -9.53 16.63 -10.69
N THR A 253 -9.84 16.20 -11.92
CA THR A 253 -8.86 15.63 -12.86
C THR A 253 -7.84 16.66 -13.33
N GLU A 254 -8.28 17.89 -13.60
CA GLU A 254 -7.40 19.04 -13.87
C GLU A 254 -6.45 19.31 -12.69
N SER A 255 -6.93 19.21 -11.45
CA SER A 255 -6.12 19.47 -10.25
C SER A 255 -5.03 18.41 -10.01
N ILE A 256 -5.35 17.14 -10.27
CA ILE A 256 -4.41 16.02 -10.07
C ILE A 256 -3.55 15.75 -11.31
N GLY A 257 -3.85 16.37 -12.45
CA GLY A 257 -3.09 16.23 -13.70
C GLY A 257 -3.38 14.93 -14.46
N ALA A 258 -4.54 14.32 -14.29
CA ALA A 258 -4.92 13.11 -15.03
C ALA A 258 -5.41 13.43 -16.44
N PHE A 259 -5.20 12.53 -17.40
CA PHE A 259 -5.89 12.63 -18.69
C PHE A 259 -7.40 12.41 -18.45
N HIS A 260 -8.26 13.23 -19.05
CA HIS A 260 -9.70 13.18 -18.80
C HIS A 260 -10.50 13.16 -20.10
N SER A 261 -11.34 12.15 -20.25
CA SER A 261 -12.30 12.03 -21.33
C SER A 261 -13.72 12.21 -20.80
N ASP A 262 -14.59 12.75 -21.64
CA ASP A 262 -15.98 13.04 -21.30
C ASP A 262 -16.86 12.60 -22.47
N ILE A 263 -17.62 11.53 -22.23
CA ILE A 263 -18.37 10.83 -23.27
C ILE A 263 -19.84 10.71 -22.88
N ASN A 264 -20.71 10.68 -23.89
CA ASN A 264 -22.12 10.38 -23.73
C ASN A 264 -22.38 8.91 -24.15
N ILE A 265 -23.06 8.14 -23.28
CA ILE A 265 -23.37 6.72 -23.52
C ILE A 265 -24.82 6.45 -23.92
N ASP A 266 -25.64 7.49 -24.07
CA ASP A 266 -27.08 7.37 -24.33
C ASP A 266 -27.36 6.60 -25.62
N GLY A 267 -26.55 6.82 -26.66
CA GLY A 267 -26.64 6.07 -27.90
C GLY A 267 -26.46 4.56 -27.69
N THR A 268 -25.40 4.15 -27.00
CA THR A 268 -25.10 2.74 -26.73
C THR A 268 -26.15 2.10 -25.82
N VAL A 269 -26.64 2.84 -24.82
CA VAL A 269 -27.71 2.37 -23.93
C VAL A 269 -29.01 2.16 -24.72
N ALA A 270 -29.38 3.10 -25.58
CA ALA A 270 -30.60 3.00 -26.38
C ALA A 270 -30.57 1.80 -27.33
N GLU A 271 -29.44 1.52 -27.98
CA GLU A 271 -29.30 0.34 -28.84
C GLU A 271 -29.34 -0.97 -28.03
N HIS A 272 -28.70 -1.03 -26.85
CA HIS A 272 -28.82 -2.20 -25.97
C HIS A 272 -30.26 -2.43 -25.49
N GLU A 273 -30.99 -1.36 -25.15
CA GLU A 273 -32.40 -1.46 -24.78
C GLU A 273 -33.24 -2.03 -25.94
N LYS A 274 -33.00 -1.61 -27.19
CA LYS A 274 -33.67 -2.16 -28.38
C LYS A 274 -33.41 -3.66 -28.56
N ILE A 275 -32.16 -4.11 -28.36
CA ILE A 275 -31.81 -5.54 -28.48
C ILE A 275 -32.55 -6.36 -27.42
N VAL A 276 -32.62 -5.87 -26.18
CA VAL A 276 -33.36 -6.54 -25.10
C VAL A 276 -34.87 -6.56 -25.40
N GLU A 277 -35.40 -5.46 -25.94
CA GLU A 277 -36.80 -5.37 -26.36
C GLU A 277 -37.13 -6.38 -27.46
N GLN A 278 -36.26 -6.55 -28.46
CA GLN A 278 -36.41 -7.57 -29.50
C GLN A 278 -36.37 -9.00 -28.96
N ALA A 279 -35.50 -9.28 -27.98
CA ALA A 279 -35.34 -10.61 -27.43
C ALA A 279 -36.50 -11.03 -26.50
N LEU A 280 -37.05 -10.09 -25.73
CA LEU A 280 -38.06 -10.35 -24.70
C LEU A 280 -39.47 -9.87 -25.06
N ASN A 281 -39.62 -9.16 -26.18
CA ASN A 281 -40.84 -8.47 -26.60
C ASN A 281 -41.42 -7.58 -25.47
N PHE A 282 -40.53 -6.96 -24.69
CA PHE A 282 -40.88 -6.19 -23.50
C PHE A 282 -39.98 -4.96 -23.37
N LYS A 283 -40.58 -3.80 -23.10
CA LYS A 283 -39.88 -2.53 -22.92
C LYS A 283 -39.97 -2.06 -21.46
N PRO A 284 -38.88 -2.13 -20.69
CA PRO A 284 -38.88 -1.64 -19.31
C PRO A 284 -39.02 -0.11 -19.28
N ARG A 285 -39.77 0.40 -18.30
CA ARG A 285 -39.96 1.85 -18.09
C ARG A 285 -39.32 2.31 -16.79
N PHE A 286 -38.93 3.58 -16.71
CA PHE A 286 -38.53 4.15 -15.42
C PHE A 286 -39.73 4.26 -14.48
N LYS A 287 -39.47 4.31 -13.17
CA LYS A 287 -40.55 4.47 -12.17
C LYS A 287 -41.35 5.76 -12.39
N VAL A 288 -40.68 6.83 -12.83
CA VAL A 288 -41.31 8.12 -13.18
C VAL A 288 -42.19 8.04 -14.44
N GLU A 289 -41.99 7.03 -15.28
CA GLU A 289 -42.79 6.74 -16.49
C GLU A 289 -43.88 5.68 -16.23
N GLY A 290 -44.12 5.33 -14.95
CA GLY A 290 -45.11 4.32 -14.55
C GLY A 290 -44.59 2.87 -14.61
N GLY A 291 -43.29 2.66 -14.72
CA GLY A 291 -42.67 1.33 -14.63
C GLY A 291 -42.64 0.76 -13.21
N SER A 292 -42.60 -0.57 -13.10
CA SER A 292 -42.39 -1.25 -11.81
C SER A 292 -41.00 -1.00 -11.22
N ALA A 293 -40.81 -1.34 -9.94
CA ALA A 293 -39.49 -1.24 -9.30
C ALA A 293 -38.43 -2.12 -10.00
N ALA A 294 -38.84 -3.28 -10.50
CA ALA A 294 -37.98 -4.21 -11.24
C ALA A 294 -37.54 -3.61 -12.59
N GLU A 295 -38.45 -3.00 -13.33
CA GLU A 295 -38.13 -2.31 -14.60
C GLU A 295 -37.16 -1.15 -14.40
N ASN A 296 -37.40 -0.33 -13.38
CA ASN A 296 -36.53 0.78 -13.06
C ASN A 296 -35.10 0.32 -12.74
N LEU A 297 -34.97 -0.76 -11.95
CA LEU A 297 -33.68 -1.37 -11.65
C LEU A 297 -33.03 -1.96 -12.91
N ALA A 298 -33.82 -2.60 -13.78
CA ALA A 298 -33.32 -3.15 -15.04
C ALA A 298 -32.70 -2.05 -15.94
N LYS A 299 -33.37 -0.91 -16.12
CA LYS A 299 -32.81 0.23 -16.88
C LYS A 299 -31.53 0.79 -16.26
N GLN A 300 -31.49 0.94 -14.93
CA GLN A 300 -30.28 1.39 -14.23
C GLN A 300 -29.11 0.41 -14.42
N ASN A 301 -29.39 -0.89 -14.36
CA ASN A 301 -28.39 -1.94 -14.60
C ASN A 301 -27.86 -1.93 -16.04
N ILE A 302 -28.70 -1.68 -17.04
CA ILE A 302 -28.26 -1.54 -18.44
C ILE A 302 -27.25 -0.40 -18.55
N GLN A 303 -27.54 0.77 -17.96
CA GLN A 303 -26.60 1.90 -17.97
C GLN A 303 -25.28 1.57 -17.25
N ALA A 304 -25.35 0.94 -16.07
CA ALA A 304 -24.16 0.57 -15.31
C ALA A 304 -23.27 -0.43 -16.07
N ARG A 305 -23.88 -1.44 -16.71
CA ARG A 305 -23.16 -2.45 -17.51
C ARG A 305 -22.53 -1.87 -18.76
N ASN A 306 -23.21 -0.94 -19.45
CA ASN A 306 -22.63 -0.25 -20.60
C ASN A 306 -21.38 0.56 -20.21
N ARG A 307 -21.41 1.26 -19.06
CA ARG A 307 -20.21 1.95 -18.55
C ARG A 307 -19.05 0.99 -18.30
N MET A 308 -19.34 -0.19 -17.75
CA MET A 308 -18.33 -1.23 -17.54
C MET A 308 -17.71 -1.68 -18.86
N VAL A 309 -18.53 -2.03 -19.87
CA VAL A 309 -18.03 -2.47 -21.19
C VAL A 309 -17.12 -1.41 -21.81
N ILE A 310 -17.59 -0.16 -21.87
CA ILE A 310 -16.83 0.96 -22.43
C ILE A 310 -15.54 1.19 -21.63
N ALA A 311 -15.57 1.09 -20.30
CA ALA A 311 -14.38 1.27 -19.47
C ALA A 311 -13.30 0.22 -19.75
N TYR A 312 -13.69 -1.04 -19.95
CA TYR A 312 -12.76 -2.13 -20.28
C TYR A 312 -12.23 -2.04 -21.71
N GLU A 313 -13.05 -1.60 -22.66
CA GLU A 313 -12.60 -1.37 -24.03
C GLU A 313 -11.62 -0.19 -24.09
N ALA A 314 -12.00 0.94 -23.47
CA ALA A 314 -11.18 2.13 -23.45
C ALA A 314 -9.82 1.84 -22.79
N SER A 315 -9.79 1.13 -21.65
CA SER A 315 -8.55 0.75 -20.97
C SER A 315 -7.58 -0.04 -21.85
N ARG A 316 -8.07 -0.84 -22.81
CA ARG A 316 -7.24 -1.56 -23.78
C ARG A 316 -6.68 -0.67 -24.88
N PHE A 317 -7.46 0.30 -25.34
CA PHE A 317 -7.03 1.20 -26.42
C PHE A 317 -6.06 2.29 -25.95
N PHE A 318 -5.98 2.57 -24.65
CA PHE A 318 -5.00 3.54 -24.12
C PHE A 318 -3.56 3.11 -24.28
N ASP A 319 -3.26 1.82 -24.19
CA ASP A 319 -1.91 1.30 -24.45
C ASP A 319 -1.43 1.69 -25.86
N TYR A 320 -2.34 1.82 -26.83
CA TYR A 320 -2.03 2.10 -28.24
C TYR A 320 -1.89 3.60 -28.56
N GLN A 321 -2.43 4.51 -27.74
CA GLN A 321 -2.32 5.96 -28.00
C GLN A 321 -0.94 6.53 -27.62
N ASN A 322 -0.21 5.85 -26.72
CA ASN A 322 1.14 6.25 -26.32
C ASN A 322 2.25 5.58 -27.13
N ASP A 323 1.89 4.68 -28.05
CA ASP A 323 2.84 3.98 -28.91
C ASP A 323 2.85 4.63 -30.32
N GLU A 324 3.67 5.68 -30.48
CA GLU A 324 3.89 6.35 -31.78
C GLU A 324 4.43 5.39 -32.86
N THR A 325 4.79 4.15 -32.52
CA THR A 325 5.33 3.17 -33.48
C THR A 325 4.27 2.34 -34.20
N LEU A 326 3.02 2.30 -33.75
CA LEU A 326 1.99 1.39 -34.30
C LEU A 326 0.98 2.04 -35.26
N PHE A 327 0.85 3.37 -35.27
CA PHE A 327 0.00 4.08 -36.22
C PHE A 327 0.68 5.37 -36.71
N PRO A 328 1.34 5.37 -37.88
CA PRO A 328 1.72 6.62 -38.52
C PRO A 328 0.43 7.39 -38.82
N SER A 329 0.35 8.62 -38.33
CA SER A 329 -0.71 9.57 -38.66
C SER A 329 -0.95 9.57 -40.17
N VAL A 330 -2.14 9.12 -40.57
CA VAL A 330 -2.67 9.30 -41.94
C VAL A 330 -3.20 10.73 -42.07
#